data_AF-A0A0B6ZDW8-F1
#
_entry.id   AF-A0A0B6ZDW8-F1
#
_cell.length_a   1.000
_cell.length_b   1.000
_cell.length_c   1.000
_cell.angle_alpha   90.00
_cell.angle_beta   90.00
_cell.angle_gamma   90.00
#
_symmetry.space_group_name_H-M   'P 1'
#
loop_
_entity.id
_entity.type
_entity.pdbx_description
1 polymer ?
#
loop_
_entity_poly.entity_id
_entity_poly.type
_entity_poly.pdbx_seq_one_letter_code
_entity_poly.pdbx_strand_id
1 'polypeptide(L)' 'VRHPESRYECPICLLVLREPRQTKCGHRFCRDCIIRSMRDSSSRCPVDNEPLKESDIYPDNFAKREILNFDIKCPNKK' A
#
# COMPACT_ATOMS: atom_id res chain seq x y z
N VAL A 1 -13.05 -17.77 -2.52
CA VAL A 1 -12.00 -16.95 -1.87
C VAL A 1 -12.11 -15.59 -2.51
N ARG A 2 -12.42 -14.54 -1.74
CA ARG A 2 -12.33 -13.19 -2.29
C ARG A 2 -10.83 -12.92 -2.46
N HIS A 3 -10.36 -12.93 -3.70
CA HIS A 3 -9.02 -12.45 -3.98
C HIS A 3 -8.95 -10.99 -3.52
N PRO A 4 -7.82 -10.54 -2.95
CA PRO A 4 -7.64 -9.12 -2.65
C PRO A 4 -7.93 -8.37 -3.94
N GLU A 5 -8.95 -7.52 -3.94
CA GLU A 5 -9.23 -6.70 -5.10
C GLU A 5 -7.97 -5.89 -5.43
N SER A 6 -7.67 -5.70 -6.72
CA SER A 6 -6.48 -4.97 -7.19
C SER A 6 -6.26 -3.62 -6.48
N ARG A 7 -7.33 -2.99 -5.98
CA ARG A 7 -7.29 -1.76 -5.17
C ARG A 7 -6.53 -1.86 -3.83
N TYR A 8 -6.22 -3.08 -3.35
CA TYR A 8 -5.45 -3.34 -2.13
C TYR A 8 -4.07 -3.95 -2.39
N GLU A 9 -3.64 -3.98 -3.64
CA GLU A 9 -2.29 -4.38 -4.00
C GLU A 9 -1.34 -3.17 -3.91
N CYS A 10 -0.15 -3.38 -3.37
CA CYS A 10 0.90 -2.38 -3.33
C CYS A 10 1.62 -2.33 -4.69
N PRO A 11 1.66 -1.18 -5.39
CA PRO A 11 2.33 -1.06 -6.69
C PRO A 11 3.85 -1.31 -6.65
N ILE A 12 4.47 -1.30 -5.46
CA ILE A 12 5.92 -1.48 -5.29
C ILE A 12 6.28 -2.95 -5.06
N CYS A 13 5.62 -3.64 -4.12
CA CYS A 13 5.95 -5.03 -3.79
C CYS A 13 4.99 -6.07 -4.41
N LEU A 14 3.91 -5.62 -5.06
CA LEU A 14 2.90 -6.47 -5.71
C LEU A 14 2.23 -7.46 -4.75
N LEU A 15 2.20 -7.12 -3.45
CA LEU A 15 1.51 -7.86 -2.41
C LEU A 15 0.39 -7.00 -1.81
N VAL A 16 -0.50 -7.64 -1.05
CA VAL A 16 -1.52 -6.95 -0.25
C VAL A 16 -0.87 -5.90 0.65
N LEU A 17 -1.45 -4.70 0.70
CA LEU A 17 -0.93 -3.58 1.47
C LEU A 17 -0.74 -3.93 2.95
N ARG A 18 0.51 -3.87 3.42
CA ARG A 18 0.87 -3.96 4.84
C ARG A 18 0.99 -2.55 5.42
N GLU A 19 0.22 -2.27 6.47
CA GLU A 19 0.12 -0.92 7.06
C GLU A 19 -0.14 0.14 5.97
N PRO A 20 -1.30 0.03 5.28
CA PRO A 20 -1.57 0.83 4.10
C PRO A 20 -1.44 2.33 4.39
N ARG A 21 -0.76 3.01 3.47
CA ARG A 21 -0.60 4.46 3.44
C ARG A 21 -1.21 5.00 2.16
N GLN A 22 -1.94 6.09 2.26
CA GLN A 22 -2.44 6.83 1.11
C GLN A 22 -1.66 8.13 0.97
N THR A 23 -1.23 8.43 -0.25
CA THR A 23 -0.55 9.68 -0.60
C THR A 23 -1.59 10.77 -0.90
N LYS A 24 -1.20 12.05 -0.88
CA LYS A 24 -2.10 13.15 -1.29
C LYS A 24 -2.65 13.03 -2.72
N CYS A 25 -1.92 12.36 -3.62
CA CYS A 25 -2.40 12.09 -4.99
C CYS A 25 -3.38 10.91 -5.06
N GLY A 26 -3.63 10.22 -3.94
CA GLY A 26 -4.66 9.19 -3.81
C GLY A 26 -4.18 7.75 -3.93
N HIS A 27 -2.92 7.53 -4.32
CA HIS A 27 -2.33 6.20 -4.47
C HIS A 27 -1.98 5.53 -3.12
N ARG A 28 -2.10 4.21 -3.07
CA ARG A 28 -1.87 3.41 -1.85
C ARG A 28 -0.61 2.57 -1.93
N PHE A 29 0.13 2.51 -0.83
CA PHE A 29 1.36 1.72 -0.69
C PHE A 29 1.48 1.11 0.71
N CYS A 30 2.34 0.10 0.87
CA CYS A 30 2.77 -0.29 2.22
C CYS A 30 3.60 0.84 2.84
N ARG A 31 3.51 1.03 4.16
CA ARG A 31 4.32 2.01 4.90
C ARG A 31 5.80 1.91 4.53
N ASP A 32 6.39 0.72 4.63
CA ASP A 32 7.82 0.55 4.41
C ASP A 32 8.20 0.67 2.93
N CYS A 33 7.29 0.32 2.01
CA CYS A 33 7.56 0.44 0.58
C CYS A 33 7.66 1.90 0.15
N ILE A 34 6.71 2.76 0.54
CA ILE A 34 6.73 4.17 0.12
C ILE A 34 7.87 4.95 0.79
N ILE A 35 8.19 4.65 2.05
CA ILE A 35 9.31 5.29 2.75
C ILE A 35 10.66 4.89 2.15
N ARG A 36 10.83 3.64 1.69
CA ARG A 36 12.05 3.23 0.95
C ARG A 36 12.14 3.91 -0.41
N SER A 37 11.06 3.89 -1.19
CA SER A 37 11.03 4.53 -2.51
C SER A 37 11.38 6.02 -2.46
N MET A 38 10.90 6.74 -1.44
CA MET A 38 11.25 8.14 -1.18
C MET A 38 12.75 8.38 -0.96
N ARG A 39 13.44 7.43 -0.34
CA ARG A 39 14.88 7.52 -0.05
C ARG A 39 15.72 7.18 -1.28
N ASP A 40 15.26 6.21 -2.08
CA ASP A 40 16.06 5.63 -3.16
C ASP A 40 15.87 6.35 -4.51
N SER A 41 14.68 6.90 -4.78
CA SER A 41 14.24 7.17 -6.16
C SER A 41 13.73 8.59 -6.44
N SER A 42 13.78 9.49 -5.45
CA SER A 42 13.22 10.87 -5.40
C SER A 42 11.90 10.98 -4.62
N SER A 43 11.66 12.17 -4.05
CA SER A 43 10.45 12.52 -3.29
C SER A 43 9.23 12.72 -4.21
N ARG A 44 8.85 11.67 -4.93
CA ARG A 44 7.75 11.61 -5.90
C ARG A 44 6.95 10.33 -5.73
N CYS A 45 5.69 10.36 -6.15
CA CYS A 45 4.86 9.16 -6.15
C CYS A 45 5.31 8.19 -7.27
N PRO A 46 5.50 6.88 -6.97
CA PRO A 46 5.93 5.90 -7.97
C PRO A 46 4.93 5.58 -9.10
N VAL A 47 3.68 6.07 -9.00
CA VAL A 47 2.61 5.73 -9.97
C VAL A 47 2.41 6.85 -10.99
N ASP A 48 2.36 8.11 -10.54
CA ASP A 48 2.02 9.27 -11.38
C ASP A 48 3.14 10.33 -11.41
N ASN A 49 4.26 10.12 -10.71
CA ASN A 49 5.39 11.05 -10.56
C ASN A 49 5.06 12.39 -9.88
N GLU A 50 3.91 12.51 -9.21
CA GLU A 50 3.54 13.72 -8.49
C GLU A 50 4.51 13.99 -7.33
N PRO A 51 4.92 15.27 -7.08
CA PRO A 51 5.80 15.62 -5.97
C PRO A 51 5.18 15.25 -4.64
N LEU A 52 5.91 14.52 -3.81
CA LEU A 52 5.37 13.92 -2.60
C LEU A 52 6.36 14.07 -1.44
N LYS A 53 5.89 14.59 -0.30
CA LYS A 53 6.66 14.70 0.94
C LYS A 53 6.23 13.62 1.93
N GLU A 54 7.04 13.33 2.94
CA GLU A 54 6.66 12.39 4.01
C GLU A 54 5.41 12.88 4.78
N SER A 55 5.22 14.19 4.92
CA SER A 55 4.02 14.81 5.50
C SER A 55 2.75 14.61 4.66
N ASP A 56 2.90 14.21 3.40
CA ASP A 56 1.81 13.99 2.45
C ASP A 56 1.36 12.51 2.41
N ILE A 57 1.84 11.70 3.35
CA ILE A 57 1.61 10.25 3.45
C ILE A 57 0.85 9.94 4.74
N TYR A 58 -0.39 9.50 4.62
CA TYR A 58 -1.30 9.31 5.75
C TYR A 58 -1.65 7.83 5.95
N PRO A 59 -1.87 7.35 7.19
CA PRO A 59 -2.42 6.01 7.42
C PRO A 59 -3.81 5.86 6.79
N ASP A 60 -3.99 4.85 5.94
CA ASP A 60 -5.31 4.49 5.39
C ASP A 60 -5.97 3.43 6.29
N ASN A 61 -6.52 3.89 7.41
CA ASN A 61 -7.18 3.01 8.39
C ASN A 61 -8.44 2.33 7.82
N PHE A 62 -9.06 2.90 6.78
CA PHE A 62 -10.22 2.29 6.13
C PHE A 62 -9.77 1.05 5.33
N ALA A 63 -8.80 1.20 4.43
CA ALA A 63 -8.23 0.07 3.69
C ALA A 63 -7.64 -0.99 4.65
N LYS A 64 -7.00 -0.57 5.76
CA LYS A 64 -6.48 -1.50 6.76
C LYS A 64 -7.58 -2.40 7.33
N ARG A 65 -8.75 -1.85 7.68
CA ARG A 65 -9.88 -2.64 8.21
C ARG A 65 -10.44 -3.59 7.18
N GLU A 66 -10.58 -3.15 5.93
CA GLU A 66 -11.09 -3.99 4.85
C GLU A 66 -10.16 -5.17 4.56
N ILE A 67 -8.84 -4.92 4.47
CA ILE A 67 -7.83 -5.95 4.25
C ILE A 67 -7.84 -7.01 5.37
N LEU A 68 -7.94 -6.57 6.62
CA LEU A 68 -7.93 -7.49 7.78
C LEU A 68 -9.21 -8.33 7.88
N ASN A 69 -10.29 -7.94 7.20
CA ASN A 69 -11.54 -8.70 7.14
C ASN A 69 -11.61 -9.68 5.97
N PHE A 70 -10.51 -9.89 5.23
CA PHE A 70 -10.48 -10.87 4.15
C PHE A 70 -10.36 -12.31 4.67
N ASP A 71 -11.20 -13.19 4.12
CA ASP A 71 -11.08 -14.63 4.28
C ASP A 71 -9.81 -15.14 3.58
N ILE A 72 -8.75 -15.34 4.36
CA ILE A 72 -7.49 -15.91 3.88
C ILE A 72 -7.43 -17.42 4.12
N LYS A 73 -6.76 -18.14 3.21
CA LYS A 73 -6.43 -19.55 3.41
C LYS A 73 -5.11 -19.66 4.16
N CYS A 74 -5.04 -20.58 5.12
CA CYS A 74 -3.77 -20.92 5.74
C CYS A 74 -2.83 -21.52 4.67
N PRO A 75 -1.64 -20.94 4.43
CA PRO A 75 -0.69 -21.46 3.44
C PRO A 75 -0.16 -22.85 3.82
N ASN A 76 -0.24 -23.20 5.11
CA ASN A 76 0.19 -24.49 5.63
C ASN A 76 -0.97 -25.47 5.80
N LYS A 77 -2.14 -25.20 5.21
CA LYS A 77 -3.26 -26.15 5.24
C LYS A 77 -2.86 -27.37 4.41
N LYS A 78 -2.66 -28.49 5.08
CA LYS A 78 -2.51 -29.82 4.46
C LYS A 78 -3.79 -30.23 3.76
#